data_AF-A0A7S2D813-F1
#
_entry.id   AF-A0A7S2D813-F1
#
_cell.length_a   1.000
_cell.length_b   1.000
_cell.length_c   1.000
_cell.angle_alpha   90.00
_cell.angle_beta   90.00
_cell.angle_gamma   90.00
#
_symmetry.space_group_name_H-M   'P 1'
#
loop_
_entity.id
_entity.type
_entity.pdbx_description
1 polymer ?
#
loop_
_entity_poly.entity_id
_entity_poly.type
_entity_poly.pdbx_seq_one_letter_code
_entity_poly.pdbx_strand_id
1 'polypeptide(L)'
;NGASNVAFARISSEEFAQALEGSREFQRLQHVDLSSYNLRTVLVDPPRAGLGAQVSTFIARFPRIVYISCNPQTMHEDLETLRETHSIRRIAAFDQFPYTDHLEMGMLLVRHGNGE
;
A
#
# COMPACT_ATOMS: atom_id res chain seq x y z
N ASN A 1 22.46 6.57 4.43
CA ASN A 1 21.48 7.02 5.45
C ASN A 1 21.53 6.22 6.76
N GLY A 2 22.26 5.10 6.89
CA GLY A 2 22.58 4.50 8.20
C GLY A 2 21.39 3.97 9.00
N ALA A 3 20.27 3.68 8.33
CA ALA A 3 19.06 3.19 8.98
C ALA A 3 19.28 1.77 9.54
N SER A 4 18.95 1.57 10.80
CA SER A 4 19.05 0.29 11.52
C SER A 4 17.67 -0.33 11.85
N ASN A 5 16.59 0.34 11.45
CA ASN A 5 15.19 -0.03 11.74
C ASN A 5 14.47 -0.62 10.51
N VAL A 6 15.23 -1.25 9.61
CA VAL A 6 14.69 -1.91 8.41
C VAL A 6 14.77 -3.41 8.60
N ALA A 7 13.62 -4.06 8.52
CA ALA A 7 13.53 -5.51 8.50
C ALA A 7 13.11 -5.98 7.10
N PHE A 8 13.76 -7.02 6.60
CA PHE A 8 13.41 -7.63 5.31
C PHE A 8 12.71 -8.95 5.55
N ALA A 9 11.51 -9.09 5.00
CA ALA A 9 10.75 -10.34 5.00
C ALA A 9 10.20 -10.59 3.59
N ARG A 10 10.27 -11.84 3.13
CA ARG A 10 9.68 -12.26 1.87
C ARG A 10 8.42 -13.05 2.17
N ILE A 11 7.27 -12.43 1.99
CA ILE A 11 5.96 -12.97 2.35
C ILE A 11 4.89 -12.38 1.42
N SER A 12 3.76 -13.05 1.21
CA SER A 12 2.68 -12.47 0.40
C SER A 12 1.92 -11.37 1.16
N SER A 13 1.16 -10.55 0.44
CA SER A 13 0.31 -9.51 1.04
C SER A 13 -0.76 -10.11 1.97
N GLU A 14 -1.34 -11.25 1.60
CA GLU A 14 -2.35 -11.96 2.39
C GLU A 14 -1.75 -12.56 3.66
N GLU A 15 -0.60 -13.22 3.54
CA GLU A 15 0.13 -13.76 4.70
C GLU A 15 0.58 -12.63 5.65
N PHE A 16 1.03 -11.49 5.12
CA PHE A 16 1.36 -10.31 5.92
C PHE A 16 0.14 -9.75 6.65
N ALA A 17 -1.01 -9.69 5.98
CA ALA A 17 -2.26 -9.25 6.59
C ALA A 17 -2.67 -10.14 7.77
N GLN A 18 -2.60 -11.47 7.58
CA GLN A 18 -2.87 -12.45 8.64
C GLN A 18 -1.92 -12.30 9.82
N ALA A 19 -0.63 -12.09 9.55
CA ALA A 19 0.39 -11.89 10.58
C ALA A 19 0.13 -10.61 11.39
N LEU A 20 -0.25 -9.51 10.73
CA LEU A 20 -0.55 -8.24 11.39
C LEU A 20 -1.81 -8.32 12.27
N GLU A 21 -2.75 -9.19 11.92
CA GLU A 21 -3.95 -9.47 12.71
C GLU A 21 -3.70 -10.42 13.89
N GLY A 22 -2.50 -11.00 14.00
CA GLY A 22 -2.18 -12.00 15.02
C GLY A 22 -2.91 -13.33 14.83
N SER A 23 -3.49 -13.57 13.65
CA SER A 23 -4.27 -14.78 13.37
C SER A 23 -3.41 -16.03 13.13
N ARG A 24 -2.15 -15.84 12.71
CA ARG A 24 -1.19 -16.93 12.47
C ARG A 24 0.26 -16.44 12.55
N GLU A 25 1.13 -17.24 13.16
CA GLU A 25 2.58 -17.03 13.14
C GLU A 25 3.20 -17.63 11.87
N PHE A 26 4.15 -16.91 11.26
CA PHE A 26 4.85 -17.35 10.06
C PHE A 26 6.35 -17.41 10.32
N GLN A 27 6.98 -18.56 10.02
CA GLN A 27 8.44 -18.73 10.14
C GLN A 27 9.23 -17.63 9.40
N ARG A 28 8.67 -17.14 8.28
CA ARG A 28 9.26 -16.07 7.46
C ARG A 28 9.33 -14.71 8.17
N LEU A 29 8.58 -14.54 9.26
CA LEU A 29 8.56 -13.34 10.11
C LEU A 29 9.20 -13.57 11.48
N GLN A 30 9.83 -14.74 11.73
CA GLN A 30 10.40 -15.09 13.05
C GLN A 30 11.45 -14.08 13.59
N HIS A 31 12.04 -13.27 12.70
CA HIS A 31 13.04 -12.26 13.06
C HIS A 31 12.48 -10.83 13.03
N VAL A 32 11.16 -10.68 12.86
CA VAL A 32 10.48 -9.39 12.75
C VAL A 32 9.35 -9.35 13.76
N ASP A 33 9.56 -8.63 14.86
CA ASP A 33 8.49 -8.33 15.81
C ASP A 33 7.62 -7.21 15.25
N LEU A 34 6.55 -7.57 14.53
CA LEU A 34 5.60 -6.60 13.96
C LEU A 34 4.93 -5.72 15.02
N SER A 35 4.75 -6.24 16.25
CA SER A 35 4.07 -5.52 17.33
C SER A 35 4.89 -4.34 17.87
N SER A 36 6.22 -4.40 17.70
CA SER A 36 7.13 -3.30 18.05
C SER A 36 7.03 -2.08 17.12
N TYR A 37 6.39 -2.22 15.94
CA TYR A 37 6.30 -1.16 14.95
C TYR A 37 4.95 -0.43 14.99
N ASN A 38 5.01 0.90 14.90
CA ASN A 38 3.83 1.74 14.66
C ASN A 38 3.67 1.99 13.15
N LEU A 39 3.09 1.02 12.44
CA LEU A 39 2.92 1.10 10.99
C LEU A 39 1.84 2.11 10.61
N ARG A 40 2.26 3.31 10.20
CA ARG A 40 1.35 4.41 9.84
C ARG A 40 1.17 4.64 8.34
N THR A 41 2.13 4.17 7.54
CA THR A 41 2.14 4.38 6.09
C THR A 41 2.39 3.06 5.39
N VAL A 42 1.61 2.78 4.37
CA VAL A 42 1.83 1.67 3.44
C VAL A 42 2.14 2.23 2.06
N LEU A 43 3.11 1.62 1.39
CA LEU A 43 3.41 1.88 -0.03
C LEU A 43 2.97 0.65 -0.82
N VAL A 44 2.23 0.88 -1.89
CA VAL A 44 1.78 -0.17 -2.79
C VAL A 44 2.15 0.18 -4.24
N ASP A 45 2.64 -0.83 -4.94
CA ASP A 45 2.99 -0.81 -6.36
C ASP A 45 2.52 -2.15 -6.98
N PRO A 46 1.21 -2.30 -7.22
CA PRO A 46 0.63 -3.53 -7.73
C PRO A 46 0.95 -3.77 -9.21
N PRO A 47 0.78 -5.01 -9.71
CA PRO A 47 0.80 -5.26 -11.14
C PRO A 47 -0.34 -4.51 -11.86
N ARG A 48 -0.34 -4.53 -13.20
CA ARG A 48 -1.38 -3.90 -14.05
C ARG A 48 -2.83 -4.28 -13.71
N ALA A 49 -3.05 -5.37 -12.98
CA ALA A 49 -4.37 -5.81 -12.53
C ALA A 49 -4.90 -5.05 -11.30
N GLY A 50 -4.09 -4.20 -10.65
CA GLY A 50 -4.46 -3.53 -9.40
C GLY A 50 -4.23 -4.38 -8.16
N LEU A 51 -4.74 -3.91 -7.01
CA LEU A 51 -4.64 -4.58 -5.72
C LEU A 51 -5.68 -5.68 -5.54
N GLY A 52 -6.90 -5.42 -6.02
CA GLY A 52 -8.07 -6.25 -5.75
C GLY A 52 -8.69 -5.99 -4.37
N ALA A 53 -9.96 -6.35 -4.21
CA ALA A 53 -10.79 -5.95 -3.08
C ALA A 53 -10.24 -6.33 -1.71
N GLN A 54 -9.66 -7.52 -1.57
CA GLN A 54 -9.13 -8.01 -0.28
C GLN A 54 -7.96 -7.16 0.19
N VAL A 55 -7.00 -6.87 -0.70
CA VAL A 55 -5.82 -6.07 -0.38
C VAL A 55 -6.22 -4.61 -0.17
N SER A 56 -7.09 -4.06 -1.02
CA SER A 56 -7.63 -2.70 -0.87
C SER A 56 -8.32 -2.49 0.49
N THR A 57 -9.12 -3.46 0.94
CA THR A 57 -9.76 -3.45 2.27
C THR A 57 -8.73 -3.52 3.40
N PHE A 58 -7.71 -4.37 3.27
CA PHE A 58 -6.65 -4.49 4.27
C PHE A 58 -5.87 -3.18 4.41
N ILE A 59 -5.44 -2.58 3.30
CA ILE A 59 -4.62 -1.36 3.35
C ILE A 59 -5.40 -0.12 3.79
N ALA A 60 -6.74 -0.13 3.69
CA ALA A 60 -7.61 0.94 4.19
C ALA A 60 -7.54 1.14 5.73
N ARG A 61 -6.87 0.23 6.44
CA ARG A 61 -6.60 0.34 7.88
C ARG A 61 -5.44 1.27 8.20
N PHE A 62 -4.52 1.49 7.25
CA PHE A 62 -3.37 2.35 7.46
C PHE A 62 -3.76 3.83 7.35
N PRO A 63 -3.21 4.73 8.18
CA PRO A 63 -3.50 6.16 8.09
C PRO A 63 -3.10 6.83 6.76
N ARG A 64 -2.05 6.35 6.11
CA ARG A 64 -1.49 6.91 4.88
C ARG A 64 -1.17 5.80 3.89
N ILE A 65 -1.55 6.02 2.63
CA ILE A 65 -1.27 5.09 1.53
C ILE A 65 -0.53 5.86 0.44
N VAL A 66 0.63 5.38 0.05
CA VAL A 66 1.32 5.81 -1.18
C VAL A 66 1.02 4.75 -2.23
N TYR A 67 0.18 5.10 -3.21
CA TYR A 67 -0.25 4.20 -4.27
C TYR A 67 0.47 4.58 -5.56
N ILE A 68 1.28 3.68 -6.10
CA ILE A 68 1.90 3.77 -7.44
C ILE A 68 1.13 2.84 -8.40
N SER A 69 0.85 3.26 -9.63
CA SER A 69 0.24 2.38 -10.64
C SER A 69 0.55 2.78 -12.06
N CYS A 70 0.77 1.76 -12.88
CA CYS A 70 0.94 1.84 -14.33
C CYS A 70 -0.37 1.70 -15.11
N ASN A 71 -1.51 1.55 -14.41
CA ASN A 71 -2.82 1.36 -14.99
C ASN A 71 -3.87 2.25 -14.28
N PRO A 72 -4.19 3.43 -14.84
CA PRO A 72 -5.17 4.35 -14.26
C PRO A 72 -6.57 3.73 -14.06
N GLN A 73 -6.95 2.75 -14.89
CA GLN A 73 -8.27 2.13 -14.81
C GLN A 73 -8.41 1.26 -13.55
N THR A 74 -7.48 0.33 -13.32
CA THR A 74 -7.52 -0.53 -12.13
C THR A 74 -7.24 0.26 -10.85
N MET A 75 -6.41 1.32 -10.93
CA MET A 75 -6.25 2.26 -9.83
C MET A 75 -7.59 2.93 -9.47
N HIS A 76 -8.40 3.35 -10.46
CA HIS A 76 -9.72 3.91 -10.21
C HIS A 76 -10.66 2.91 -9.53
N GLU A 77 -10.65 1.64 -9.96
CA GLU A 77 -11.44 0.57 -9.35
C GLU A 77 -11.06 0.35 -7.88
N ASP A 78 -9.76 0.30 -7.54
CA ASP A 78 -9.31 0.19 -6.15
C ASP A 78 -9.69 1.43 -5.32
N LEU A 79 -9.64 2.61 -5.93
CA LEU A 79 -10.02 3.87 -5.26
C LEU A 79 -11.49 3.90 -4.85
N GLU A 80 -12.39 3.16 -5.52
CA GLU A 80 -13.79 3.09 -5.11
C GLU A 80 -13.96 2.51 -3.70
N THR A 81 -13.08 1.59 -3.29
CA THR A 81 -13.02 1.12 -1.89
C THR A 81 -12.27 2.11 -1.00
N LEU A 82 -11.10 2.59 -1.43
CA LEU A 82 -10.24 3.41 -0.57
C LEU A 82 -10.83 4.79 -0.25
N ARG A 83 -11.64 5.37 -1.15
CA ARG A 83 -12.29 6.67 -0.96
C ARG A 83 -13.30 6.70 0.18
N GLU A 84 -13.83 5.54 0.58
CA GLU A 84 -14.75 5.44 1.72
C GLU A 84 -14.08 5.87 3.03
N THR A 85 -12.77 5.67 3.13
CA THR A 85 -12.00 5.92 4.35
C THR A 85 -10.91 6.98 4.17
N HIS A 86 -10.47 7.25 2.94
CA HIS A 86 -9.36 8.15 2.62
C HIS A 86 -9.74 9.27 1.67
N SER A 87 -8.97 10.36 1.71
CA SER A 87 -9.01 11.43 0.71
C SER A 87 -7.69 11.47 -0.06
N ILE A 88 -7.77 11.75 -1.36
CA ILE A 88 -6.59 12.02 -2.18
C ILE A 88 -5.99 13.37 -1.73
N ARG A 89 -4.73 13.36 -1.28
CA ARG A 89 -4.00 14.56 -0.86
C ARG A 89 -3.03 15.05 -1.91
N ARG A 90 -2.43 14.14 -2.66
CA ARG A 90 -1.53 14.46 -3.78
C ARG A 90 -1.73 13.43 -4.87
N ILE A 91 -1.55 13.88 -6.11
CA ILE A 91 -1.51 13.04 -7.30
C ILE A 91 -0.36 13.55 -8.17
N ALA A 92 0.32 12.64 -8.85
CA ALA A 92 1.33 12.91 -9.85
C ALA A 92 1.20 11.90 -10.97
N ALA A 93 1.51 12.32 -12.18
CA ALA A 93 1.68 11.46 -13.33
C ALA A 93 3.14 11.53 -13.79
N PHE A 94 3.67 10.39 -14.22
CA PHE A 94 5.05 10.23 -14.62
C PHE A 94 5.10 9.60 -16.02
N ASP A 95 5.74 10.31 -16.95
CA ASP A 95 6.07 9.78 -18.27
C ASP A 95 7.33 8.91 -18.17
N GLN A 96 7.19 7.73 -17.55
CA GLN A 96 8.29 6.80 -17.37
C GLN A 96 8.69 6.10 -18.68
N PHE A 97 7.73 5.99 -19.61
CA PHE A 97 7.91 5.29 -20.89
C PHE A 97 7.49 6.20 -22.05
N PRO A 98 8.34 7.19 -22.41
CA PRO A 98 8.02 8.13 -23.48
C PRO A 98 7.72 7.41 -24.80
N TYR A 99 6.80 7.99 -25.57
CA TYR A 99 6.34 7.46 -26.86
C TYR A 99 5.58 6.13 -26.77
N THR A 100 5.02 5.81 -25.61
CA THR A 100 4.10 4.67 -25.42
C THR A 100 2.78 5.15 -24.81
N ASP A 101 1.77 4.28 -24.81
CA ASP A 101 0.50 4.56 -24.12
C ASP A 101 0.58 4.33 -22.59
N HIS A 102 1.74 3.95 -22.06
CA HIS A 102 1.92 3.69 -20.64
C HIS A 102 2.04 5.00 -19.86
N LEU A 103 1.18 5.15 -18.84
CA LEU A 103 1.23 6.27 -17.91
C LEU A 103 1.40 5.73 -16.50
N GLU A 104 2.49 6.13 -15.84
CA GLU A 104 2.66 5.87 -14.42
C GLU A 104 2.00 6.97 -13.60
N MET A 105 1.34 6.60 -12.52
CA MET A 105 0.70 7.52 -11.60
C MET A 105 1.07 7.22 -10.16
N GLY A 106 1.21 8.27 -9.36
CA GLY A 106 1.42 8.20 -7.93
C GLY A 106 0.35 8.99 -7.19
N MET A 107 -0.22 8.42 -6.13
CA MET A 107 -1.18 9.08 -5.26
C MET A 107 -0.77 8.95 -3.80
N LEU A 108 -1.00 10.04 -3.05
CA LEU A 108 -0.98 10.02 -1.59
C LEU A 108 -2.41 10.09 -1.09
N LEU A 109 -2.86 9.02 -0.44
CA LEU A 109 -4.15 8.94 0.23
C LEU A 109 -3.96 9.10 1.75
N VAL A 110 -4.83 9.86 2.40
CA VAL A 110 -4.80 10.05 3.85
C VAL A 110 -6.19 9.82 4.43
N ARG A 111 -6.26 9.01 5.50
CA ARG A 111 -7.51 8.62 6.14
C ARG A 111 -8.28 9.83 6.68
N HIS A 112 -9.61 9.82 6.59
CA HIS A 112 -10.46 10.87 7.16
C HIS A 112 -10.25 10.95 8.68
N GLY A 113 -10.24 12.16 9.24
CA GLY A 113 -10.07 12.38 10.69
C GLY A 113 -8.66 12.20 11.26
N ASN A 114 -7.70 11.68 10.47
CA ASN A 114 -6.28 11.62 10.85
C ASN A 114 -5.49 12.81 10.29
N GLY A 115 -6.08 14.01 10.35
CA GLY A 115 -5.37 15.25 10.06
C GLY A 115 -4.41 15.55 11.21
N GLU A 116 -3.12 15.55 10.92
CA GLU A 116 -2.28 16.65 11.43
C GLU A 116 -2.83 17.97 10.88
#